data_AF-A0A1F3ZYW5-F1
#
_entry.id   AF-A0A1F3ZYW5-F1
#
_cell.length_a   1.000
_cell.length_b   1.000
_cell.length_c   1.000
_cell.angle_alpha   90.00
_cell.angle_beta   90.00
_cell.angle_gamma   90.00
#
_symmetry.space_group_name_H-M   'P 1'
#
loop_
_entity.id
_entity.type
_entity.pdbx_description
1 polymer ?
#
loop_
_entity_poly.entity_id
_entity_poly.type
_entity_poly.pdbx_seq_one_letter_code
_entity_poly.pdbx_strand_id
1 'polypeptide(L)'
;MEAPRQFWAEMALADIGRAHADIRDVTTSVDVFRWGHAMARPVPGFIWGKARQLLTRPRARLHLAHSDLSGFSLFEEAQYRGVSAAERVLAALRVRFSSSIA
;
A
#
# COMPACT_ATOMS: atom_id res chain seq x y z
N MET A 1 -11.75 4.64 -20.18
CA MET A 1 -13.19 4.87 -20.04
C MET A 1 -13.41 5.93 -18.99
N GLU A 2 -13.99 7.04 -19.40
CA GLU A 2 -14.50 8.06 -18.49
C GLU A 2 -15.98 7.72 -18.23
N ALA A 3 -16.33 7.44 -16.98
CA ALA A 3 -17.68 7.10 -16.58
C ALA A 3 -18.06 7.93 -15.35
N PRO A 4 -19.32 8.41 -15.26
CA PRO A 4 -19.75 9.27 -14.17
C PRO A 4 -19.75 8.52 -12.83
N ARG A 5 -19.65 9.25 -11.71
CA ARG A 5 -19.70 8.70 -10.34
C ARG A 5 -20.86 7.71 -10.14
N GLN A 6 -22.06 8.07 -10.64
CA GLN A 6 -23.27 7.26 -10.48
C GLN A 6 -23.16 5.88 -11.13
N PHE A 7 -22.49 5.79 -12.28
CA PHE A 7 -22.29 4.52 -12.96
C PHE A 7 -21.54 3.51 -12.06
N TRP A 8 -20.46 3.96 -11.42
CA TRP A 8 -19.66 3.13 -10.53
C TRP A 8 -20.42 2.74 -9.26
N ALA A 9 -21.19 3.66 -8.68
CA ALA A 9 -22.03 3.39 -7.52
C ALA A 9 -23.09 2.32 -7.82
N GLU A 10 -23.80 2.43 -8.94
CA GLU A 10 -24.81 1.45 -9.34
C GLU A 10 -24.22 0.07 -9.62
N MET A 11 -23.06 0.04 -10.28
CA MET A 11 -22.35 -1.20 -10.56
C MET A 11 -21.94 -1.91 -9.27
N ALA A 12 -21.42 -1.18 -8.29
CA ALA A 12 -21.05 -1.74 -6.99
C ALA A 12 -22.27 -2.27 -6.21
N LEU A 13 -23.35 -1.48 -6.11
CA LEU A 13 -24.58 -1.90 -5.42
C LEU A 13 -25.26 -3.10 -6.08
N ALA A 14 -25.24 -3.17 -7.42
CA ALA A 14 -25.78 -4.33 -8.13
C ALA A 14 -24.97 -5.61 -7.90
N ASP A 15 -23.65 -5.52 -7.76
CA ASP A 15 -22.79 -6.67 -7.46
C ASP A 15 -22.94 -7.14 -6.00
N ILE A 16 -22.84 -6.20 -5.05
CA ILE A 16 -22.99 -6.48 -3.61
C ILE A 16 -24.40 -7.02 -3.30
N GLY A 17 -25.43 -6.52 -3.99
CA GLY A 17 -26.83 -6.94 -3.82
C GLY A 17 -27.06 -8.44 -4.01
N ARG A 18 -26.17 -9.15 -4.73
CA ARG A 18 -26.25 -10.61 -4.87
C ARG A 18 -26.01 -11.35 -3.55
N ALA A 19 -25.18 -10.78 -2.68
CA ALA A 19 -24.87 -11.33 -1.35
C ALA A 19 -25.66 -10.64 -0.22
N HIS A 20 -26.11 -9.40 -0.43
CA HIS A 20 -26.83 -8.58 0.55
C HIS A 20 -28.06 -7.95 -0.11
N ALA A 21 -29.17 -8.68 -0.13
CA ALA A 21 -30.35 -8.37 -0.96
C ALA A 21 -30.96 -6.98 -0.70
N ASP A 22 -30.97 -6.53 0.55
CA ASP A 22 -31.51 -5.26 1.02
C ASP A 22 -30.48 -4.11 1.04
N ILE A 23 -29.25 -4.32 0.55
CA ILE A 23 -28.18 -3.29 0.62
C ILE A 23 -28.62 -1.95 0.03
N ARG A 24 -29.45 -1.97 -1.02
CA ARG A 24 -29.96 -0.76 -1.67
C ARG A 24 -30.90 0.03 -0.79
N ASP A 25 -31.73 -0.66 -0.01
CA ASP A 25 -32.73 -0.03 0.85
C ASP A 25 -32.08 0.55 2.12
N VAL A 26 -31.00 -0.07 2.60
CA VAL A 26 -30.28 0.37 3.82
C VAL A 26 -29.14 1.36 3.56
N THR A 27 -28.71 1.54 2.30
CA THR A 27 -27.61 2.46 1.97
C THR A 27 -28.08 3.91 1.96
N THR A 28 -27.51 4.74 2.85
CA THR A 28 -27.85 6.17 2.93
C THR A 28 -26.96 7.06 2.05
N SER A 29 -25.73 6.62 1.75
CA SER A 29 -24.75 7.40 0.98
C SER A 29 -23.74 6.50 0.28
N VAL A 30 -23.26 6.94 -0.89
CA VAL A 30 -22.20 6.25 -1.64
C VAL A 30 -21.18 7.26 -2.16
N ASP A 31 -19.96 7.15 -1.64
CA ASP A 31 -18.80 7.89 -2.11
C ASP A 31 -17.93 7.02 -3.02
N VAL A 32 -17.46 7.59 -4.13
CA VAL A 32 -16.64 6.89 -5.10
C VAL A 32 -15.32 7.63 -5.27
N PHE A 33 -14.23 6.94 -5.00
CA PHE A 33 -12.88 7.46 -5.12
C PHE A 33 -12.14 6.78 -6.27
N ARG A 34 -11.51 7.58 -7.12
CA ARG A 34 -10.62 7.08 -8.18
C ARG A 34 -9.18 7.22 -7.73
N TRP A 35 -8.55 6.11 -7.41
CA TRP A 35 -7.13 6.05 -7.08
C TRP A 35 -6.30 5.91 -8.36
N GLY A 36 -5.52 6.94 -8.71
CA GLY A 36 -4.69 6.95 -9.92
C GLY A 36 -3.49 6.01 -9.89
N HIS A 37 -3.12 5.52 -8.70
CA HIS A 37 -2.03 4.58 -8.49
C HIS A 37 -2.55 3.44 -7.62
N ALA A 38 -2.66 2.25 -8.20
CA ALA A 38 -3.04 1.06 -7.46
C ALA A 38 -1.85 0.53 -6.65
N MET A 39 -2.14 -0.29 -5.64
CA MET A 39 -1.13 -1.10 -4.96
C MET A 39 -0.36 -1.96 -5.97
N ALA A 40 0.89 -2.31 -5.62
CA ALA A 40 1.68 -3.21 -6.43
C ALA A 40 0.91 -4.52 -6.68
N ARG A 41 0.85 -4.97 -7.94
CA ARG A 41 0.22 -6.23 -8.33
C ARG A 41 1.30 -7.29 -8.52
N PRO A 42 1.64 -8.07 -7.48
CA PRO A 42 2.72 -9.05 -7.59
C PRO A 42 2.34 -10.15 -8.59
N VAL A 43 3.31 -10.56 -9.39
CA VAL A 43 3.25 -11.77 -10.24
C VAL A 43 4.14 -12.86 -9.63
N PRO A 44 3.97 -14.15 -9.98
CA PRO A 44 4.89 -15.19 -9.55
C PRO A 44 6.36 -14.79 -9.77
N GLY A 45 7.17 -14.94 -8.73
CA GLY A 45 8.57 -14.50 -8.73
C GLY A 45 8.82 -13.05 -8.31
N PHE A 46 7.80 -12.25 -8.01
CA PHE A 46 7.97 -10.84 -7.60
C PHE A 46 8.74 -10.67 -6.29
N ILE A 47 8.35 -11.39 -5.23
CA ILE A 47 8.93 -11.26 -3.88
C ILE A 47 10.42 -11.62 -3.87
N TRP A 48 10.80 -12.68 -4.59
CA TRP A 48 12.18 -13.17 -4.63
C TRP A 48 12.96 -12.67 -5.85
N GLY A 49 12.31 -11.86 -6.69
CA GLY A 49 12.83 -11.43 -7.97
C GLY A 49 13.95 -10.40 -7.86
N LYS A 50 14.79 -10.38 -8.90
CA LYS A 50 15.93 -9.47 -9.00
C LYS A 50 15.54 -7.99 -8.85
N ALA A 51 14.37 -7.58 -9.35
CA ALA A 51 13.90 -6.19 -9.27
C ALA A 51 13.73 -5.72 -7.81
N ARG A 52 13.05 -6.51 -6.97
CA ARG A 52 12.91 -6.20 -5.53
C ARG A 52 14.25 -6.26 -4.80
N GLN A 53 15.08 -7.26 -5.11
CA GLN A 53 16.42 -7.35 -4.53
C GLN A 53 17.25 -6.10 -4.85
N LEU A 54 17.18 -5.58 -6.08
CA LEU A 54 17.85 -4.33 -6.48
C LEU A 54 17.28 -3.12 -5.72
N LEU A 55 15.97 -3.07 -5.52
CA LEU A 55 15.32 -1.99 -4.78
C LEU A 55 15.80 -1.91 -3.33
N THR A 56 15.97 -3.07 -2.69
CA THR A 56 16.40 -3.19 -1.28
C THR A 56 17.90 -2.99 -1.04
N ARG A 57 18.71 -2.85 -2.09
CA ARG A 57 20.16 -2.61 -1.95
C ARG A 57 20.43 -1.28 -1.23
N PRO A 58 21.40 -1.25 -0.29
CA PRO A 58 21.83 0.00 0.33
C PRO A 58 22.29 1.02 -0.71
N ARG A 59 21.95 2.29 -0.48
CA ARG A 59 22.47 3.43 -1.24
C ARG A 59 23.12 4.40 -0.26
N ALA A 60 24.16 5.10 -0.70
CA ALA A 60 25.06 5.85 0.19
C ALA A 60 24.34 6.77 1.19
N ARG A 61 23.63 7.79 0.69
CA ARG A 61 22.90 8.77 1.52
C ARG A 61 21.39 8.75 1.28
N LEU A 62 20.89 7.71 0.60
CA LEU A 62 19.49 7.56 0.24
C LEU A 62 18.92 6.31 0.91
N HIS A 63 17.95 6.51 1.79
CA HIS A 63 17.25 5.43 2.49
C HIS A 63 15.82 5.35 1.96
N LEU A 64 15.48 4.22 1.33
CA LEU A 64 14.10 3.96 0.89
C LEU A 64 13.27 3.44 2.07
N ALA A 65 12.00 3.84 2.10
CA ALA A 65 11.08 3.56 3.21
C ALA A 65 9.69 3.07 2.77
N HIS A 66 9.51 2.72 1.49
CA HIS A 66 8.20 2.31 0.97
C HIS A 66 7.88 0.83 1.26
N SER A 67 6.61 0.48 1.43
CA SER A 67 6.14 -0.89 1.69
C SER A 67 6.50 -1.88 0.57
N ASP A 68 6.67 -1.41 -0.65
CA ASP A 68 7.09 -2.24 -1.79
C ASP A 68 8.49 -2.86 -1.61
N LEU A 69 9.31 -2.32 -0.71
CA LEU A 69 10.56 -2.96 -0.28
C LEU A 69 10.31 -4.32 0.38
N SER A 70 9.16 -4.49 1.02
CA SER A 70 8.71 -5.78 1.57
C SER A 70 8.04 -6.67 0.53
N GLY A 71 7.59 -6.10 -0.58
CA GLY A 71 6.86 -6.80 -1.62
C GLY A 71 5.34 -6.88 -1.36
N PHE A 72 4.87 -6.20 -0.32
CA PHE A 72 3.46 -6.12 0.07
C PHE A 72 3.07 -4.67 0.30
N SER A 73 1.89 -4.27 -0.20
CA SER A 73 1.34 -2.93 0.02
C SER A 73 0.42 -2.92 1.25
N LEU A 74 0.97 -3.26 2.42
CA LEU A 74 0.26 -3.28 3.70
C LEU A 74 0.78 -2.18 4.64
N PHE A 75 -0.09 -1.74 5.55
CA PHE A 75 0.21 -0.63 6.46
C PHE A 75 1.37 -0.95 7.40
N GLU A 76 1.40 -2.16 7.94
CA GLU A 76 2.43 -2.67 8.83
C GLU A 76 3.80 -2.62 8.16
N GLU A 77 3.88 -2.96 6.87
CA GLU A 77 5.11 -2.91 6.11
C GLU A 77 5.53 -1.46 5.80
N ALA A 78 4.58 -0.57 5.54
CA ALA A 78 4.88 0.86 5.38
C ALA A 78 5.46 1.45 6.68
N GLN A 79 4.85 1.14 7.82
CA GLN A 79 5.32 1.57 9.13
C GLN A 79 6.70 0.99 9.44
N TYR A 80 6.88 -0.32 9.30
CA TYR A 80 8.12 -1.02 9.57
C TYR A 80 9.27 -0.48 8.70
N ARG A 81 9.03 -0.26 7.41
CA ARG A 81 10.02 0.31 6.48
C ARG A 81 10.34 1.76 6.79
N GLY A 82 9.34 2.54 7.22
CA GLY A 82 9.50 3.91 7.72
C GLY A 82 10.44 3.97 8.91
N VAL A 83 10.15 3.20 9.96
CA VAL A 83 10.98 3.15 11.17
C VAL A 83 12.37 2.61 10.87
N SER A 84 12.48 1.52 10.12
CA SER A 84 13.77 0.94 9.70
C SER A 84 14.63 1.97 8.96
N ALA A 85 14.05 2.79 8.08
CA ALA A 85 14.77 3.82 7.35
C ALA A 85 15.25 4.94 8.28
N ALA A 86 14.40 5.39 9.21
CA ALA A 86 14.75 6.39 10.21
C ALA A 86 15.91 5.92 11.10
N GLU A 87 15.87 4.70 11.61
CA GLU A 87 16.94 4.12 12.44
C GLU A 87 18.27 4.03 11.68
N ARG A 88 18.23 3.65 10.39
CA ARG A 88 19.43 3.64 9.53
C ARG A 88 20.02 5.04 9.35
N VAL A 89 19.19 6.06 9.22
CA VAL A 89 19.64 7.47 9.13
C VAL A 89 20.27 7.90 10.45
N LEU A 90 19.62 7.64 11.59
CA LEU A 90 20.17 7.98 12.91
C LEU A 90 21.52 7.31 13.16
N ALA A 91 21.65 6.03 12.80
CA ALA A 91 22.91 5.30 12.87
C ALA A 91 23.98 5.93 11.97
N ALA A 92 23.66 6.26 10.72
CA ALA A 92 24.59 6.91 9.78
C ALA A 92 25.06 8.29 10.27
N LEU A 93 24.19 9.03 10.98
CA LEU A 93 24.50 10.31 11.61
C LEU A 93 25.13 10.19 13.00
N ARG A 94 25.32 8.96 13.50
CA ARG A 94 25.85 8.67 14.86
C ARG A 94 25.02 9.29 15.99
N VAL A 95 23.71 9.40 15.78
CA VAL A 95 22.75 9.81 16.82
C VAL A 95 22.34 8.57 17.62
N ARG A 96 22.35 8.64 18.95
CA ARG A 96 21.88 7.54 19.81
C ARG A 96 20.36 7.44 19.73
N PHE A 97 19.84 6.22 19.60
CA PHE A 97 18.42 5.92 19.62
C PHE A 97 18.16 4.54 20.25
N SER A 98 16.94 4.31 20.71
CA SER A 98 16.44 2.97 21.03
C SER A 98 15.63 2.47 19.85
N SER A 99 15.81 1.22 19.45
CA SER A 99 15.05 0.67 18.32
C SER A 99 13.58 0.52 18.70
N SER A 100 12.69 0.83 17.76
CA SER A 100 11.23 0.66 17.90
C SER A 100 10.71 -0.60 17.19
N ILE A 101 11.61 -1.38 16.58
CA ILE A 101 11.30 -2.59 15.80
C ILE A 101 12.17 -3.79 16.20
N ALA A 102 12.89 -3.70 17.33
CA ALA A 102 13.71 -4.76 17.91
C ALA A 102 13.12 -5.28 19.22
#